data_AF-A0AAQ4EMS7-F1
#
_entry.id   AF-A0AAQ4EMS7-F1
#
_cell.length_a   1.000
_cell.length_b   1.000
_cell.length_c   1.000
_cell.angle_alpha   90.00
_cell.angle_beta   90.00
_cell.angle_gamma   90.00
#
_symmetry.space_group_name_H-M   'P 1'
#
loop_
_entity.id
_entity.type
_entity.pdbx_description
1 polymer ?
#
loop_
_entity_poly.entity_id
_entity_poly.type
_entity_poly.pdbx_seq_one_letter_code
_entity_poly.pdbx_strand_id
1 'polypeptide(L)'
;MEQPPIGVLGGGVRLSCPHDLDDVPGQSFKWYKDDTELYRFVPYTRPPGNLFTVEGVTVDMLQSNYSSLYLTNLTALSAGTYRCEASSDAPPFLTVQDEKMLTVSELREMRPHINTDRDTYQAGDTVRLNCTSSRARPAPKLALFIDDRLVDDTEAQATVETHRDGFQAANLETSLSIGNHYARGGAVRVTCLASFAGLYEAMGQTSIPVVAQRTGVYSSPHQRQQQRQHQHQRPPHTVPVPTPQDECLAKAVAILTKLWASTGETRSRK
;
A
#
# COMPACT_ATOMS: atom_id res chain seq x y z
N MET A 1 -21.80 -18.43 5.88
CA MET A 1 -22.03 -17.07 5.34
C MET A 1 -21.25 -16.98 4.04
N GLU A 2 -21.94 -16.99 2.90
CA GLU A 2 -21.32 -16.83 1.58
C GLU A 2 -21.01 -15.35 1.35
N GLN A 3 -19.74 -15.04 1.01
CA GLN A 3 -19.28 -13.67 0.79
C GLN A 3 -20.01 -13.01 -0.38
N PRO A 4 -20.34 -11.70 -0.28
CA PRO A 4 -20.86 -10.97 -1.42
C PRO A 4 -19.90 -11.02 -2.62
N PRO A 5 -20.42 -11.09 -3.86
CA PRO A 5 -19.59 -11.25 -5.05
C PRO A 5 -18.87 -9.94 -5.41
N ILE A 6 -17.59 -10.05 -5.82
CA ILE A 6 -16.88 -8.99 -6.54
C ILE A 6 -16.78 -9.37 -8.01
N GLY A 7 -17.27 -8.48 -8.86
CA GLY A 7 -17.12 -8.53 -10.31
C GLY A 7 -15.99 -7.62 -10.81
N VAL A 8 -15.49 -7.95 -11.99
CA VAL A 8 -14.45 -7.21 -12.68
C VAL A 8 -15.06 -6.57 -13.91
N LEU A 9 -14.73 -5.30 -14.19
CA LEU A 9 -15.13 -4.64 -15.44
C LEU A 9 -14.85 -5.52 -16.66
N GLY A 10 -15.88 -5.74 -17.49
CA GLY A 10 -15.85 -6.58 -18.69
C GLY A 10 -15.83 -8.09 -18.43
N GLY A 11 -15.65 -8.51 -17.18
CA GLY A 11 -15.67 -9.91 -16.76
C GLY A 11 -17.08 -10.45 -16.55
N GLY A 12 -17.16 -11.58 -15.84
CA GLY A 12 -18.42 -12.20 -15.43
C GLY A 12 -18.38 -12.65 -13.97
N VAL A 13 -19.56 -12.86 -13.39
CA VAL A 13 -19.72 -13.27 -12.00
C VAL A 13 -20.91 -14.21 -11.85
N ARG A 14 -20.76 -15.21 -10.98
CA ARG A 14 -21.85 -16.13 -10.63
C ARG A 14 -22.52 -15.66 -9.36
N LEU A 15 -23.84 -15.54 -9.43
CA LEU A 15 -24.72 -15.37 -8.28
C LEU A 15 -25.34 -16.73 -7.96
N SER A 16 -25.37 -17.11 -6.70
CA SER A 16 -25.93 -18.38 -6.23
C SER A 16 -26.98 -18.10 -5.17
N CYS A 17 -28.13 -18.76 -5.28
CA CYS A 17 -29.15 -18.67 -4.24
C CYS A 17 -28.90 -19.78 -3.20
N PRO A 18 -28.60 -19.44 -1.93
CA PRO A 18 -28.26 -20.44 -0.92
C PRO A 18 -29.46 -21.29 -0.45
N HIS A 19 -30.66 -20.95 -0.94
CA HIS A 19 -31.92 -21.58 -0.55
C HIS A 19 -32.47 -22.51 -1.63
N ASP A 20 -31.59 -23.10 -2.41
CA ASP A 20 -31.95 -24.25 -3.25
C ASP A 20 -32.33 -25.41 -2.34
N LEU A 21 -33.61 -25.75 -2.32
CA LEU A 21 -34.14 -26.84 -1.52
C LEU A 21 -34.42 -27.99 -2.49
N ASP A 22 -33.39 -28.79 -2.80
CA ASP A 22 -33.46 -29.91 -3.75
C ASP A 22 -34.65 -30.87 -3.50
N ASP A 23 -35.15 -30.93 -2.25
CA ASP A 23 -36.25 -31.78 -1.82
C ASP A 23 -37.64 -31.11 -1.86
N VAL A 24 -37.78 -29.93 -2.46
CA VAL A 24 -39.07 -29.20 -2.57
C VAL A 24 -39.55 -29.16 -4.03
N PRO A 25 -40.46 -30.08 -4.43
CA PRO A 25 -41.01 -30.10 -5.77
C PRO A 25 -41.74 -28.79 -6.11
N GLY A 26 -41.61 -28.33 -7.35
CA GLY A 26 -42.33 -27.13 -7.81
C GLY A 26 -41.74 -25.82 -7.30
N GLN A 27 -40.53 -25.83 -6.72
CA GLN A 27 -39.87 -24.60 -6.30
C GLN A 27 -39.61 -23.66 -7.48
N SER A 28 -40.07 -22.43 -7.34
CA SER A 28 -39.81 -21.33 -8.27
C SER A 28 -38.71 -20.43 -7.71
N PHE A 29 -37.92 -19.85 -8.61
CA PHE A 29 -36.86 -18.89 -8.27
C PHE A 29 -37.12 -17.58 -8.97
N LYS A 30 -36.96 -16.48 -8.25
CA LYS A 30 -36.95 -15.13 -8.82
C LYS A 30 -35.68 -14.41 -8.40
N TRP A 31 -35.17 -13.61 -9.31
CA TRP A 31 -33.99 -12.80 -9.10
C TRP A 31 -34.31 -11.35 -9.37
N TYR A 32 -33.79 -10.50 -8.50
CA TYR A 32 -33.99 -9.06 -8.54
C TYR A 32 -32.63 -8.37 -8.53
N LYS A 33 -32.53 -7.23 -9.21
CA LYS A 33 -31.46 -6.25 -9.04
C LYS A 33 -32.12 -4.93 -8.67
N ASP A 34 -31.71 -4.36 -7.55
CA ASP A 34 -32.25 -3.08 -7.03
C ASP A 34 -33.80 -3.09 -7.09
N ASP A 35 -34.39 -4.17 -6.55
CA ASP A 35 -35.84 -4.46 -6.52
C ASP A 35 -36.55 -4.63 -7.88
N THR A 36 -35.82 -4.65 -8.99
CA THR A 36 -36.36 -4.94 -10.32
C THR A 36 -36.12 -6.40 -10.69
N GLU A 37 -37.18 -7.16 -10.99
CA GLU A 37 -37.09 -8.56 -11.43
C GLU A 37 -36.28 -8.64 -12.72
N LEU A 38 -35.25 -9.50 -12.75
CA LEU A 38 -34.37 -9.71 -13.90
C LEU A 38 -34.46 -11.14 -14.46
N TYR A 39 -34.83 -12.11 -13.63
CA TYR A 39 -35.05 -13.48 -14.05
C TYR A 39 -36.06 -14.18 -13.16
N ARG A 40 -36.84 -15.06 -13.76
CA ARG A 40 -37.76 -15.95 -13.07
C ARG A 40 -37.73 -17.34 -13.67
N PHE A 41 -37.66 -18.33 -12.80
CA PHE A 41 -37.83 -19.74 -13.11
C PHE A 41 -39.11 -20.27 -12.44
N VAL A 42 -40.03 -20.82 -13.23
CA VAL A 42 -41.22 -21.51 -12.74
C VAL A 42 -41.26 -22.92 -13.36
N PRO A 43 -41.16 -23.98 -12.55
CA PRO A 43 -41.27 -25.35 -13.04
C PRO A 43 -42.52 -25.59 -13.86
N TYR A 44 -42.44 -26.52 -14.82
CA TYR A 44 -43.57 -26.99 -15.65
C TYR A 44 -44.22 -25.96 -16.58
N THR A 45 -43.76 -24.69 -16.58
CA THR A 45 -44.15 -23.68 -17.57
C THR A 45 -43.30 -23.81 -18.85
N ARG A 46 -43.77 -23.21 -19.96
CA ARG A 46 -43.07 -23.20 -21.26
C ARG A 46 -42.97 -21.76 -21.80
N PRO A 47 -41.78 -21.14 -21.84
CA PRO A 47 -40.51 -21.64 -21.30
C PRO A 47 -40.50 -21.63 -19.75
N PRO A 48 -39.71 -22.48 -19.09
CA PRO A 48 -39.62 -22.50 -17.63
C PRO A 48 -38.85 -21.30 -17.05
N GLY A 49 -38.03 -20.65 -17.86
CA GLY A 49 -37.25 -19.46 -17.49
C GLY A 49 -37.66 -18.24 -18.32
N ASN A 50 -37.84 -17.10 -17.66
CA ASN A 50 -38.11 -15.80 -18.27
C ASN A 50 -37.07 -14.79 -17.82
N LEU A 51 -36.49 -14.06 -18.78
CA LEU A 51 -35.59 -12.93 -18.52
C LEU A 51 -36.34 -11.61 -18.71
N PHE A 52 -36.00 -10.65 -17.85
CA PHE A 52 -36.50 -9.28 -17.92
C PHE A 52 -35.32 -8.34 -18.09
N THR A 53 -35.52 -7.29 -18.90
CA THR A 53 -34.44 -6.33 -19.16
C THR A 53 -34.24 -5.44 -17.94
N VAL A 54 -33.04 -5.46 -17.39
CA VAL A 54 -32.60 -4.55 -16.33
C VAL A 54 -31.31 -3.88 -16.79
N GLU A 55 -31.21 -2.57 -16.58
CA GLU A 55 -30.05 -1.80 -17.00
C GLU A 55 -28.76 -2.31 -16.34
N GLY A 56 -27.71 -2.46 -17.15
CA GLY A 56 -26.41 -2.95 -16.70
C GLY A 56 -26.36 -4.46 -16.44
N VAL A 57 -27.42 -5.22 -16.70
CA VAL A 57 -27.46 -6.67 -16.49
C VAL A 57 -27.42 -7.40 -17.82
N THR A 58 -26.51 -8.36 -17.95
CA THR A 58 -26.49 -9.31 -19.07
C THR A 58 -26.34 -10.72 -18.51
N VAL A 59 -27.38 -11.54 -18.64
CA VAL A 59 -27.41 -12.91 -18.13
C VAL A 59 -27.02 -13.88 -19.24
N ASP A 60 -26.04 -14.76 -18.97
CA ASP A 60 -25.71 -15.88 -19.85
C ASP A 60 -26.53 -17.11 -19.45
N MET A 61 -27.59 -17.39 -20.22
CA MET A 61 -28.47 -18.53 -19.97
C MET A 61 -27.83 -19.90 -20.21
N LEU A 62 -26.71 -19.98 -20.96
CA LEU A 62 -26.00 -21.24 -21.17
C LEU A 62 -25.17 -21.63 -19.95
N GLN A 63 -24.77 -20.64 -19.14
CA GLN A 63 -24.02 -20.84 -17.90
C GLN A 63 -24.87 -20.69 -16.64
N SER A 64 -26.14 -20.30 -16.79
CA SER A 64 -27.10 -20.16 -15.70
C SER A 64 -27.96 -21.42 -15.55
N ASN A 65 -28.50 -21.63 -14.37
CA ASN A 65 -29.51 -22.64 -14.09
C ASN A 65 -30.67 -22.00 -13.31
N TYR A 66 -31.52 -22.81 -12.66
CA TYR A 66 -32.68 -22.31 -11.93
C TYR A 66 -32.31 -21.54 -10.64
N SER A 67 -31.27 -21.96 -9.92
CA SER A 67 -30.84 -21.42 -8.62
C SER A 67 -29.54 -20.61 -8.67
N SER A 68 -28.94 -20.45 -9.85
CA SER A 68 -27.71 -19.69 -10.06
C SER A 68 -27.71 -18.95 -11.39
N LEU A 69 -27.36 -17.67 -11.35
CA LEU A 69 -27.22 -16.81 -12.52
C LEU A 69 -25.78 -16.46 -12.80
N TYR A 70 -25.39 -16.53 -14.07
CA TYR A 70 -24.11 -16.02 -14.54
C TYR A 70 -24.32 -14.68 -15.25
N LEU A 71 -23.79 -13.61 -14.67
CA LEU A 71 -23.75 -12.29 -15.29
C LEU A 71 -22.45 -12.15 -16.08
N THR A 72 -22.52 -11.56 -17.27
CA THR A 72 -21.36 -11.32 -18.15
C THR A 72 -21.29 -9.86 -18.58
N ASN A 73 -20.16 -9.45 -19.15
CA ASN A 73 -19.91 -8.08 -19.62
C ASN A 73 -20.21 -7.03 -18.55
N LEU A 74 -19.66 -7.22 -17.34
CA LEU A 74 -19.95 -6.36 -16.21
C LEU A 74 -19.49 -4.92 -16.45
N THR A 75 -20.32 -3.96 -16.05
CA THR A 75 -20.06 -2.53 -16.11
C THR A 75 -20.29 -1.91 -14.73
N ALA A 76 -20.07 -0.60 -14.57
CA ALA A 76 -20.48 0.07 -13.34
C ALA A 76 -21.98 -0.09 -13.07
N LEU A 77 -22.82 -0.13 -14.11
CA LEU A 77 -24.27 -0.31 -13.97
C LEU A 77 -24.67 -1.69 -13.48
N SER A 78 -23.80 -2.70 -13.66
CA SER A 78 -24.02 -4.05 -13.14
C SER A 78 -23.94 -4.11 -11.61
N ALA A 79 -23.21 -3.19 -10.96
CA ALA A 79 -23.19 -3.11 -9.50
C ALA A 79 -24.56 -2.73 -8.94
N GLY A 80 -24.85 -3.19 -7.74
CA GLY A 80 -26.16 -3.03 -7.09
C GLY A 80 -26.49 -4.22 -6.21
N THR A 81 -27.66 -4.16 -5.60
CA THR A 81 -28.11 -5.21 -4.69
C THR A 81 -28.86 -6.28 -5.47
N TYR A 82 -28.42 -7.53 -5.35
CA TYR A 82 -29.05 -8.69 -5.98
C TYR A 82 -29.73 -9.55 -4.93
N ARG A 83 -31.00 -9.85 -5.16
CA ARG A 83 -31.82 -10.67 -4.27
C ARG A 83 -32.35 -11.89 -5.00
N CYS A 84 -32.20 -13.05 -4.39
CA CYS A 84 -32.87 -14.26 -4.84
C CYS A 84 -34.07 -14.55 -3.93
N GLU A 85 -35.17 -15.02 -4.50
CA GLU A 85 -36.37 -15.47 -3.79
C GLU A 85 -36.68 -16.89 -4.29
N ALA A 86 -36.72 -17.85 -3.37
CA ALA A 86 -37.13 -19.21 -3.64
C ALA A 86 -38.49 -19.48 -2.96
N SER A 87 -39.47 -19.95 -3.74
CA SER A 87 -40.84 -20.19 -3.25
C SER A 87 -41.36 -21.57 -3.64
N SER A 88 -41.98 -22.30 -2.72
CA SER A 88 -42.61 -23.62 -2.97
C SER A 88 -44.05 -23.50 -3.47
N ASP A 89 -44.52 -24.50 -4.22
CA ASP A 89 -45.95 -24.70 -4.49
C ASP A 89 -46.57 -25.42 -3.26
N ALA A 90 -47.71 -24.94 -2.75
CA ALA A 90 -48.28 -25.26 -1.43
C ALA A 90 -48.61 -26.77 -1.14
N PRO A 91 -49.01 -27.16 0.11
CA PRO A 91 -48.75 -26.56 1.43
C PRO A 91 -47.69 -27.35 2.26
N PRO A 92 -46.88 -26.64 3.08
CA PRO A 92 -46.91 -25.20 3.27
C PRO A 92 -46.30 -24.45 2.08
N PHE A 93 -46.91 -23.33 1.73
CA PHE A 93 -46.28 -22.34 0.86
C PHE A 93 -45.17 -21.68 1.67
N LEU A 94 -43.92 -21.87 1.25
CA LEU A 94 -42.73 -21.34 1.90
C LEU A 94 -42.03 -20.41 0.92
N THR A 95 -41.66 -19.23 1.40
CA THR A 95 -40.84 -18.27 0.66
C THR A 95 -39.64 -17.88 1.50
N VAL A 96 -38.46 -17.98 0.92
CA VAL A 96 -37.19 -17.60 1.52
C VAL A 96 -36.41 -16.74 0.53
N GLN A 97 -35.62 -15.80 1.04
CA GLN A 97 -34.85 -14.89 0.21
C GLN A 97 -33.52 -14.55 0.87
N ASP A 98 -32.50 -14.36 0.04
CA ASP A 98 -31.19 -13.84 0.44
C ASP A 98 -30.81 -12.69 -0.50
N GLU A 99 -30.06 -11.73 0.02
CA GLU A 99 -29.71 -10.52 -0.70
C GLU A 99 -28.23 -10.16 -0.49
N LYS A 100 -27.54 -9.81 -1.58
CA LYS A 100 -26.11 -9.45 -1.56
C LYS A 100 -25.83 -8.28 -2.49
N MET A 101 -24.94 -7.39 -2.06
CA MET A 101 -24.41 -6.31 -2.91
C MET A 101 -23.32 -6.85 -3.84
N LEU A 102 -23.49 -6.68 -5.15
CA LEU A 102 -22.43 -6.89 -6.15
C LEU A 102 -21.61 -5.61 -6.29
N THR A 103 -20.31 -5.71 -6.05
CA THR A 103 -19.34 -4.66 -6.34
C THR A 103 -18.66 -4.93 -7.68
N VAL A 104 -18.48 -3.92 -8.52
CA VAL A 104 -17.70 -4.05 -9.77
C VAL A 104 -16.47 -3.16 -9.69
N SER A 105 -15.29 -3.72 -9.93
CA SER A 105 -14.00 -3.02 -9.83
C SER A 105 -13.16 -3.13 -11.09
N GLU A 106 -12.34 -2.11 -11.35
CA GLU A 106 -11.35 -2.10 -12.43
C GLU A 106 -10.03 -2.72 -11.91
N LEU A 107 -9.91 -4.05 -12.00
CA LEU A 107 -8.85 -4.84 -11.34
C LEU A 107 -7.40 -4.48 -11.73
N ARG A 108 -7.15 -3.78 -12.83
CA ARG A 108 -5.79 -3.67 -13.40
C ARG A 108 -4.79 -3.05 -12.44
N GLU A 109 -5.21 -2.14 -11.56
CA GLU A 109 -4.40 -1.64 -10.45
C GLU A 109 -5.28 -1.29 -9.26
N MET A 110 -5.71 -2.26 -8.44
CA MET A 110 -6.52 -2.00 -7.22
C MET A 110 -5.76 -1.25 -6.11
N ARG A 111 -4.45 -1.07 -6.26
CA ARG A 111 -3.62 -0.37 -5.27
C ARG A 111 -3.92 1.13 -5.31
N PRO A 112 -4.24 1.77 -4.18
CA PRO A 112 -4.37 3.20 -4.15
C PRO A 112 -3.01 3.86 -4.40
N HIS A 113 -3.01 4.99 -5.12
CA HIS A 113 -1.81 5.80 -5.30
C HIS A 113 -1.72 6.85 -4.19
N ILE A 114 -0.50 7.25 -3.83
CA ILE A 114 -0.25 8.35 -2.89
C ILE A 114 0.58 9.40 -3.60
N ASN A 115 0.05 10.62 -3.69
CA ASN A 115 0.73 11.77 -4.27
C ASN A 115 1.00 12.82 -3.19
N THR A 116 2.09 13.55 -3.35
CA THR A 116 2.49 14.67 -2.49
C THR A 116 2.61 15.96 -3.31
N ASP A 117 2.54 17.11 -2.65
CA ASP A 117 2.69 18.42 -3.33
C ASP A 117 4.12 18.71 -3.80
N ARG A 118 5.12 18.01 -3.24
CA ARG A 118 6.55 18.13 -3.57
C ARG A 118 7.26 16.79 -3.43
N ASP A 119 8.47 16.70 -4.00
CA ASP A 119 9.30 15.49 -3.94
C ASP A 119 10.14 15.36 -2.66
N THR A 120 10.50 16.48 -2.01
CA THR A 120 11.35 16.50 -0.79
C THR A 120 10.94 17.60 0.17
N TYR A 121 11.12 17.36 1.47
CA TYR A 121 10.73 18.30 2.53
C TYR A 121 11.84 18.52 3.56
N GLN A 122 11.71 19.56 4.37
CA GLN A 122 12.57 19.88 5.50
C GLN A 122 11.76 20.01 6.79
N ALA A 123 12.44 20.01 7.93
CA ALA A 123 11.79 20.31 9.20
C ALA A 123 11.16 21.71 9.17
N GLY A 124 9.91 21.81 9.62
CA GLY A 124 9.08 23.02 9.56
C GLY A 124 8.17 23.10 8.35
N ASP A 125 8.36 22.26 7.33
CA ASP A 125 7.44 22.19 6.18
C ASP A 125 6.11 21.53 6.56
N THR A 126 5.08 21.81 5.76
CA THR A 126 3.82 21.08 5.74
C THR A 126 3.71 20.31 4.43
N VAL A 127 3.57 18.99 4.52
CA VAL A 127 3.28 18.11 3.39
C VAL A 127 1.78 18.12 3.15
N ARG A 128 1.35 18.36 1.91
CA ARG A 128 -0.01 18.03 1.47
C ARG A 128 0.04 16.76 0.66
N LEU A 129 -0.75 15.77 1.05
CA LEU A 129 -0.79 14.50 0.36
C LEU A 129 -2.23 14.08 0.07
N ASN A 130 -2.38 13.37 -1.04
CA ASN A 130 -3.65 12.82 -1.47
C ASN A 130 -3.46 11.33 -1.79
N CYS A 131 -4.29 10.51 -1.16
CA CYS A 131 -4.45 9.12 -1.53
C CYS A 131 -5.68 8.94 -2.43
N THR A 132 -5.49 8.36 -3.61
CA THR A 132 -6.56 8.09 -4.57
C THR A 132 -6.72 6.60 -4.78
N SER A 133 -7.94 6.08 -4.65
CA SER A 133 -8.26 4.68 -4.91
C SER A 133 -8.48 4.42 -6.40
N SER A 134 -8.40 3.14 -6.76
CA SER A 134 -8.85 2.64 -8.05
C SER A 134 -10.36 2.74 -8.18
N ARG A 135 -10.82 2.83 -9.43
CA ARG A 135 -12.24 3.01 -9.73
C ARG A 135 -13.03 1.72 -9.45
N ALA A 136 -14.13 1.84 -8.72
CA ALA A 136 -15.08 0.77 -8.46
C ALA A 136 -16.49 1.33 -8.29
N ARG A 137 -17.51 0.47 -8.29
CA ARG A 137 -18.86 0.84 -7.87
C ARG A 137 -19.39 -0.20 -6.86
N PRO A 138 -19.73 0.20 -5.63
CA PRO A 138 -19.57 1.55 -5.05
C PRO A 138 -18.09 1.98 -4.89
N ALA A 139 -17.86 3.26 -4.60
CA ALA A 139 -16.54 3.79 -4.30
C ALA A 139 -15.85 3.02 -3.14
N PRO A 140 -14.55 2.71 -3.25
CA PRO A 140 -13.81 2.08 -2.15
C PRO A 140 -13.73 2.99 -0.92
N LYS A 141 -13.62 2.40 0.28
CA LYS A 141 -13.31 3.16 1.49
C LYS A 141 -11.80 3.27 1.67
N LEU A 142 -11.30 4.46 2.00
CA LEU A 142 -9.89 4.70 2.23
C LEU A 142 -9.57 4.83 3.72
N ALA A 143 -8.41 4.34 4.12
CA ALA A 143 -7.81 4.59 5.43
C ALA A 143 -6.33 4.94 5.25
N LEU A 144 -5.89 6.03 5.88
CA LEU A 144 -4.54 6.56 5.73
C LEU A 144 -3.75 6.42 7.05
N PHE A 145 -2.50 6.00 6.94
CA PHE A 145 -1.60 5.81 8.06
C PHE A 145 -0.30 6.59 7.85
N ILE A 146 0.12 7.32 8.87
CA ILE A 146 1.41 8.03 8.93
C ILE A 146 2.24 7.37 10.03
N ASP A 147 3.37 6.76 9.66
CA ASP A 147 4.21 5.94 10.54
C ASP A 147 3.41 4.91 11.36
N ASP A 148 2.52 4.17 10.68
CA ASP A 148 1.62 3.16 11.24
C ASP A 148 0.53 3.69 12.19
N ARG A 149 0.38 5.02 12.33
CA ARG A 149 -0.76 5.62 13.05
C ARG A 149 -1.85 6.03 12.07
N LEU A 150 -3.07 5.55 12.33
CA LEU A 150 -4.27 5.95 11.59
C LEU A 150 -4.49 7.46 11.73
N VAL A 151 -4.70 8.13 10.59
CA VAL A 151 -5.11 9.53 10.52
C VAL A 151 -6.60 9.62 10.83
N ASP A 152 -6.98 10.56 11.68
CA ASP A 152 -8.38 10.76 12.09
C ASP A 152 -9.20 11.35 10.93
N ASP A 153 -10.49 10.98 10.84
CA ASP A 153 -11.43 11.50 9.83
C ASP A 153 -11.59 13.03 9.92
N THR A 154 -11.32 13.65 11.07
CA THR A 154 -11.33 15.12 11.24
C THR A 154 -10.09 15.80 10.66
N GLU A 155 -9.00 15.06 10.47
CA GLU A 155 -7.72 15.54 9.94
C GLU A 155 -7.56 15.23 8.44
N ALA A 156 -8.50 14.50 7.85
CA ALA A 156 -8.48 14.13 6.45
C ALA A 156 -9.83 14.43 5.75
N GLN A 157 -9.77 14.95 4.53
CA GLN A 157 -10.94 15.24 3.73
C GLN A 157 -11.18 14.11 2.72
N ALA A 158 -12.21 13.32 2.97
CA ALA A 158 -12.66 12.28 2.04
C ALA A 158 -13.58 12.85 0.96
N THR A 159 -13.33 12.50 -0.30
CA THR A 159 -14.21 12.84 -1.43
C THR A 159 -14.38 11.65 -2.36
N VAL A 160 -15.49 11.63 -3.11
CA VAL A 160 -15.77 10.61 -4.11
C VAL A 160 -15.92 11.28 -5.47
N GLU A 161 -15.10 10.89 -6.43
CA GLU A 161 -15.21 11.30 -7.82
C GLU A 161 -16.01 10.24 -8.59
N THR A 162 -17.09 10.66 -9.26
CA THR A 162 -17.87 9.78 -10.13
C THR A 162 -17.53 10.07 -11.59
N HIS A 163 -17.07 9.05 -12.31
CA HIS A 163 -16.71 9.12 -13.71
C HIS A 163 -17.94 8.98 -14.62
N ARG A 164 -17.78 9.35 -15.89
CA ARG A 164 -18.87 9.33 -16.89
C ARG A 164 -19.47 7.93 -17.14
N ASP A 165 -18.68 6.90 -16.93
CA ASP A 165 -19.08 5.49 -17.05
C ASP A 165 -19.73 4.93 -15.78
N GLY A 166 -19.94 5.77 -14.76
CA GLY A 166 -20.61 5.42 -13.50
C GLY A 166 -19.70 4.80 -12.44
N PHE A 167 -18.43 4.54 -12.77
CA PHE A 167 -17.45 4.12 -11.76
C PHE A 167 -17.06 5.28 -10.84
N GLN A 168 -16.63 4.95 -9.63
CA GLN A 168 -16.29 5.91 -8.60
C GLN A 168 -14.89 5.67 -8.05
N ALA A 169 -14.12 6.74 -7.91
CA ALA A 169 -12.84 6.74 -7.18
C ALA A 169 -13.02 7.49 -5.86
N ALA A 170 -12.37 7.01 -4.81
CA ALA A 170 -12.30 7.70 -3.53
C ALA A 170 -10.96 8.43 -3.43
N ASN A 171 -10.98 9.61 -2.84
CA ASN A 171 -9.81 10.41 -2.56
C ASN A 171 -9.78 10.76 -1.06
N LEU A 172 -8.60 10.77 -0.48
CA LEU A 172 -8.38 11.14 0.92
C LEU A 172 -7.19 12.10 1.01
N GLU A 173 -7.49 13.37 1.24
CA GLU A 173 -6.50 14.44 1.32
C GLU A 173 -6.20 14.81 2.78
N THR A 174 -4.93 14.99 3.14
CA THR A 174 -4.53 15.45 4.48
C THR A 174 -3.28 16.32 4.41
N SER A 175 -2.99 17.01 5.52
CA SER A 175 -1.79 17.82 5.71
C SER A 175 -0.99 17.36 6.93
N LEU A 176 0.31 17.12 6.74
CA LEU A 176 1.23 16.69 7.80
C LEU A 176 2.32 17.73 8.05
N SER A 177 2.50 18.13 9.30
CA SER A 177 3.61 19.00 9.71
C SER A 177 4.90 18.21 9.97
N ILE A 178 6.00 18.56 9.31
CA ILE A 178 7.28 17.87 9.44
C ILE A 178 8.06 18.38 10.65
N GLY A 179 8.05 17.60 11.73
CA GLY A 179 8.85 17.87 12.93
C GLY A 179 10.33 17.48 12.78
N ASN A 180 11.16 17.95 13.71
CA ASN A 180 12.61 17.65 13.75
C ASN A 180 12.95 16.15 13.87
N HIS A 181 12.03 15.32 14.37
CA HIS A 181 12.25 13.88 14.48
C HIS A 181 12.33 13.22 13.08
N TYR A 182 11.57 13.73 12.10
CA TYR A 182 11.63 13.25 10.72
C TYR A 182 12.92 13.63 10.00
N ALA A 183 13.47 14.81 10.29
CA ALA A 183 14.77 15.20 9.74
C ALA A 183 15.92 14.28 10.22
N ARG A 184 15.77 13.63 11.38
CA ARG A 184 16.71 12.58 11.86
C ARG A 184 16.44 11.23 11.21
N GLY A 185 15.18 10.89 10.96
CA GLY A 185 14.77 9.64 10.31
C GLY A 185 14.96 9.62 8.80
N GLY A 186 15.06 10.79 8.16
CA GLY A 186 15.30 10.94 6.72
C GLY A 186 14.07 10.73 5.83
N ALA A 187 12.96 10.22 6.36
CA ALA A 187 11.71 10.07 5.65
C ALA A 187 10.50 9.95 6.59
N VAL A 188 9.30 10.17 6.03
CA VAL A 188 8.00 9.83 6.64
C VAL A 188 7.40 8.66 5.86
N ARG A 189 6.90 7.64 6.54
CA ARG A 189 6.23 6.51 5.87
C ARG A 189 4.73 6.75 5.83
N VAL A 190 4.15 6.68 4.64
CA VAL A 190 2.71 6.85 4.43
C VAL A 190 2.16 5.59 3.78
N THR A 191 1.12 5.03 4.40
CA THR A 191 0.42 3.85 3.91
C THR A 191 -1.05 4.21 3.71
N CYS A 192 -1.63 3.84 2.57
CA CYS A 192 -3.04 4.01 2.29
C CYS A 192 -3.68 2.66 1.98
N LEU A 193 -4.76 2.33 2.69
CA LEU A 193 -5.55 1.12 2.48
C LEU A 193 -6.84 1.48 1.75
N ALA A 194 -7.16 0.72 0.70
CA ALA A 194 -8.41 0.80 -0.01
C ALA A 194 -9.22 -0.49 0.21
N SER A 195 -10.40 -0.35 0.81
CA SER A 195 -11.34 -1.44 1.08
C SER A 195 -12.50 -1.42 0.08
N PHE A 196 -12.63 -2.49 -0.68
CA PHE A 196 -13.64 -2.67 -1.73
C PHE A 196 -14.82 -3.46 -1.13
N ALA A 197 -15.82 -2.71 -0.66
CA ALA A 197 -17.01 -3.25 0.02
C ALA A 197 -16.72 -4.23 1.18
N GLY A 198 -15.54 -4.12 1.82
CA GLY A 198 -15.12 -5.01 2.91
C GLY A 198 -14.77 -6.44 2.46
N LEU A 199 -14.70 -6.70 1.16
CA LEU A 199 -14.46 -8.02 0.58
C LEU A 199 -13.01 -8.21 0.13
N TYR A 200 -12.40 -7.13 -0.32
CA TYR A 200 -11.03 -7.11 -0.77
C TYR A 200 -10.36 -5.82 -0.30
N GLU A 201 -9.08 -5.93 0.06
CA GLU A 201 -8.27 -4.80 0.48
C GLU A 201 -6.99 -4.71 -0.34
N ALA A 202 -6.64 -3.50 -0.74
CA ALA A 202 -5.39 -3.19 -1.39
C ALA A 202 -4.64 -2.11 -0.63
N MET A 203 -3.31 -2.21 -0.60
CA MET A 203 -2.45 -1.24 0.05
C MET A 203 -1.53 -0.54 -0.96
N GLY A 204 -1.43 0.79 -0.82
CA GLY A 204 -0.40 1.62 -1.43
C GLY A 204 0.51 2.16 -0.33
N GLN A 205 1.81 2.25 -0.59
CA GLN A 205 2.78 2.74 0.38
C GLN A 205 3.85 3.58 -0.30
N THR A 206 4.22 4.70 0.34
CA THR A 206 5.32 5.55 -0.10
C THR A 206 6.14 6.03 1.11
N SER A 207 7.38 6.44 0.85
CA SER A 207 8.26 7.06 1.84
C SER A 207 8.63 8.45 1.36
N ILE A 208 8.15 9.47 2.06
CA ILE A 208 8.34 10.88 1.71
C ILE A 208 9.69 11.33 2.27
N PRO A 209 10.68 11.68 1.43
CA PRO A 209 12.02 12.00 1.90
C PRO A 209 12.08 13.37 2.60
N VAL A 210 12.79 13.40 3.74
CA VAL A 210 13.01 14.60 4.55
C VAL A 210 14.50 14.90 4.61
N VAL A 211 14.90 16.03 4.04
CA VAL A 211 16.29 16.48 3.98
C VAL A 211 16.62 17.21 5.29
N ALA A 212 17.72 16.81 5.93
CA ALA A 212 18.26 17.56 7.06
C ALA A 212 18.70 18.95 6.58
N GLN A 213 18.32 20.00 7.30
CA GLN A 213 18.86 21.33 7.05
C GLN A 213 20.38 21.26 7.16
N ARG A 214 21.09 21.49 6.04
CA ARG A 214 22.52 21.76 6.09
C ARG A 214 22.69 23.06 6.85
N THR A 215 23.06 22.98 8.12
CA THR A 215 23.70 24.08 8.84
C THR A 215 25.08 24.29 8.21
N GLY A 216 25.10 24.83 7.00
CA GLY A 216 26.29 25.39 6.40
C GLY A 216 26.64 26.64 7.19
N VAL A 217 27.44 26.49 8.25
CA VAL A 217 28.31 27.58 8.66
C VAL A 217 29.20 27.85 7.46
N TYR A 218 28.83 28.85 6.65
CA TYR A 218 29.71 29.43 5.65
C TYR A 218 30.86 30.09 6.42
N SER A 219 31.83 29.28 6.84
CA SER A 219 33.10 29.78 7.33
C SER A 219 33.84 30.31 6.12
N SER A 220 33.80 31.63 5.97
CA SER A 220 34.57 32.36 4.97
C SER A 220 36.01 31.81 4.94
N PRO A 221 36.63 31.62 3.76
CA PRO A 221 38.01 31.14 3.63
C PRO A 221 39.01 31.94 4.48
N HIS A 222 38.67 33.17 4.85
CA HIS A 222 39.51 34.03 5.69
C HIS A 222 39.67 33.56 7.14
N GLN A 223 38.74 32.80 7.73
CA GLN A 223 38.89 32.34 9.11
C GLN A 223 39.88 31.17 9.28
N ARG A 224 40.18 30.41 8.21
CA ARG A 224 41.22 29.37 8.26
C ARG A 224 42.65 29.93 8.34
N GLN A 225 42.88 31.18 7.93
CA GLN A 225 44.22 31.79 7.99
C GLN A 225 44.56 32.32 9.40
N GLN A 226 43.59 32.86 10.15
CA GLN A 226 43.87 33.40 11.49
C GLN A 226 44.19 32.32 12.53
N GLN A 227 43.58 31.13 12.45
CA GLN A 227 43.93 30.02 13.35
C GLN A 227 45.33 29.42 13.09
N ARG A 228 45.84 29.51 11.85
CA ARG A 228 47.22 29.09 11.55
C ARG A 228 48.27 30.09 12.06
N GLN A 229 47.94 31.38 12.16
CA GLN A 229 48.90 32.40 12.62
C GLN A 229 49.11 32.42 14.14
N HIS A 230 48.10 32.06 14.94
CA HIS A 230 48.28 32.02 16.41
C HIS A 230 49.02 30.77 16.93
N GLN A 231 49.27 29.76 16.09
CA GLN A 231 50.01 28.55 16.50
C GLN A 231 51.54 28.66 16.29
N HIS A 232 52.05 29.84 15.91
CA HIS A 232 53.48 30.11 15.65
C HIS A 232 54.10 31.15 16.59
N GLN A 233 53.87 31.02 17.89
CA GLN A 233 54.75 31.61 18.90
C GLN A 233 55.12 30.57 19.95
N ARG A 234 56.17 29.78 19.65
CA ARG A 234 56.92 29.05 20.68
C ARG A 234 57.85 30.03 21.41
N PRO A 235 57.98 29.96 22.74
CA PRO A 235 59.05 30.64 23.47
C PRO A 235 60.43 30.05 23.11
N PRO A 236 61.52 30.81 23.28
CA PRO A 236 62.85 30.39 22.84
C PRO A 236 63.35 29.17 23.63
N HIS A 237 63.83 28.16 22.89
CA HIS A 237 64.46 26.97 23.44
C HIS A 237 65.90 27.29 23.90
N THR A 238 66.17 27.09 25.18
CA THR A 238 67.53 26.89 25.71
C THR A 238 68.07 25.53 25.28
N VAL A 239 69.28 25.50 24.75
CA VAL A 239 69.98 24.29 24.29
C VAL A 239 70.76 23.68 25.47
N PRO A 240 70.58 22.40 25.82
CA PRO A 240 71.46 21.70 26.75
C PRO A 240 72.75 21.27 26.04
N VAL A 241 73.89 21.51 26.69
CA VAL A 241 75.22 21.05 26.28
C VAL A 241 75.37 19.55 26.63
N PRO A 242 75.79 18.67 25.69
CA PRO A 242 75.96 17.24 25.96
C PRO A 242 77.26 16.98 26.74
N THR A 243 77.21 16.04 27.70
CA THR A 243 78.35 15.64 28.54
C THR A 243 79.02 14.35 28.03
N PRO A 244 80.28 14.08 28.39
CA PRO A 244 81.15 13.09 27.73
C PRO A 244 80.81 11.60 27.95
N GLN A 245 79.63 11.28 28.51
CA GLN A 245 79.23 9.90 28.84
C GLN A 245 78.36 9.25 27.75
N ASP A 246 77.79 10.03 26.82
CA ASP A 246 76.92 9.52 25.76
C ASP A 246 77.68 8.92 24.55
N GLU A 247 78.99 9.11 24.46
CA GLU A 247 79.82 8.51 23.41
C GLU A 247 80.26 7.06 23.68
N CYS A 248 80.04 6.55 24.90
CA CYS A 248 80.44 5.18 25.27
C CYS A 248 79.35 4.15 24.92
N LEU A 249 78.07 4.51 25.07
CA LEU A 249 76.94 3.62 24.73
C LEU A 249 76.81 3.36 23.23
N ALA A 250 77.07 4.37 22.39
CA ALA A 250 76.95 4.26 20.94
C ALA A 250 78.01 3.30 20.32
N LYS A 251 79.17 3.15 20.96
CA LYS A 251 80.24 2.24 20.49
C LYS A 251 80.04 0.79 20.94
N ALA A 252 79.38 0.56 22.08
CA ALA A 252 79.11 -0.79 22.59
C ALA A 252 78.02 -1.54 21.78
N VAL A 253 77.00 -0.83 21.29
CA VAL A 253 75.89 -1.41 20.50
C VAL A 253 76.33 -1.85 19.09
N ALA A 254 77.35 -1.21 18.52
CA ALA A 254 77.88 -1.55 17.19
C ALA A 254 78.77 -2.81 17.15
N ILE A 255 79.30 -3.25 18.31
CA ILE A 255 80.13 -4.47 18.41
C ILE A 255 79.24 -5.71 18.59
N LEU A 256 78.16 -5.60 19.37
CA LEU A 256 77.22 -6.69 19.62
C LEU A 256 76.41 -7.08 18.38
N THR A 257 76.14 -6.13 17.48
CA THR A 257 75.42 -6.39 16.21
C THR A 257 76.26 -7.10 15.15
N LYS A 258 77.60 -7.06 15.23
CA LYS A 258 78.48 -7.80 14.30
C LYS A 258 78.75 -9.25 14.72
N LEU A 259 78.50 -9.62 15.97
CA LEU A 259 78.69 -10.98 16.49
C LEU A 259 77.46 -11.90 16.30
N TRP A 260 76.30 -11.35 15.92
CA TRP A 260 75.08 -12.12 15.62
C TRP A 260 74.93 -12.48 14.13
N ALA A 261 75.78 -11.96 13.25
CA ALA A 261 75.69 -12.18 11.81
C ALA A 261 76.56 -13.36 11.29
N SER A 262 77.30 -14.08 12.15
CA SER A 262 78.22 -15.15 11.74
C SER A 262 77.92 -16.55 12.29
N THR A 263 76.74 -16.78 12.86
CA THR A 263 76.34 -18.10 13.39
C THR A 263 74.89 -18.41 13.02
N GLY A 264 74.66 -19.29 12.04
CA GLY A 264 73.32 -19.83 11.81
C GLY A 264 72.96 -20.29 10.40
N GLU A 265 73.93 -20.58 9.55
CA GLU A 265 73.74 -21.37 8.34
C GLU A 265 73.48 -22.84 8.73
N THR A 266 72.25 -23.36 8.55
CA THR A 266 71.96 -24.74 8.07
C THR A 266 70.47 -25.12 8.08
N ARG A 267 69.98 -25.43 6.86
CA ARG A 267 69.31 -26.70 6.47
C ARG A 267 67.80 -26.92 6.68
N SER A 268 67.07 -26.55 5.62
CA SER A 268 66.12 -27.31 4.79
C SER A 268 65.75 -28.79 5.11
N ARG A 269 64.48 -29.11 4.76
CA ARG A 269 63.81 -30.40 4.43
C ARG A 269 63.21 -31.25 5.58
N LYS A 270 61.88 -31.32 5.63
CA LYS A 270 61.07 -32.35 4.94
C LYS A 270 59.62 -31.88 4.81
#